data_AF-A0A4R5D1G9-F1
#
_entry.id   AF-A0A4R5D1G9-F1
#
_cell.length_a   1.000
_cell.length_b   1.000
_cell.length_c   1.000
_cell.angle_alpha   90.00
_cell.angle_beta   90.00
_cell.angle_gamma   90.00
#
_symmetry.space_group_name_H-M   'P 1'
#
loop_
_entity.id
_entity.type
_entity.pdbx_description
1 polymer ?
#
loop_
_entity_poly.entity_id
_entity_poly.type
_entity_poly.pdbx_seq_one_letter_code
_entity_poly.pdbx_strand_id
1 'polypeptide(L)'
;MKKGSFQFQYILAVLYGMGTFYLSSKHGLLITFGAFLVAGGLFGFIWPRESWRWGLWLLGPLFVLMSFSILFAGQLDVFIKKDLPSLMIAAVSAFLGSFIFARVKRHFRKRP
;
A
#
# COMPACT_ATOMS: atom_id res chain seq x y z
N MET A 1 13.12 14.09 15.88
CA MET A 1 13.40 13.27 14.67
C MET A 1 14.05 14.19 13.64
N LYS A 2 15.22 13.86 13.10
CA LYS A 2 15.91 14.67 12.08
C LYS A 2 15.06 14.69 10.80
N LYS A 3 14.82 15.88 10.20
CA LYS A 3 13.99 16.08 8.99
C LYS A 3 14.28 15.06 7.86
N GLY A 4 15.53 14.63 7.69
CA GLY A 4 15.92 13.66 6.66
C GLY A 4 15.35 12.24 6.83
N SER A 5 14.92 11.83 8.04
CA SER A 5 14.38 10.48 8.22
C SER A 5 12.99 10.30 7.60
N PHE A 6 12.21 11.37 7.45
CA PHE A 6 10.85 11.29 6.94
C PHE A 6 10.80 11.06 5.43
N GLN A 7 11.62 11.79 4.66
CA GLN A 7 11.68 11.65 3.20
C GLN A 7 12.05 10.22 2.78
N PHE A 8 13.03 9.61 3.46
CA PHE A 8 13.46 8.24 3.19
C PHE A 8 12.34 7.20 3.39
N GLN A 9 11.48 7.37 4.40
CA GLN A 9 10.38 6.45 4.69
C GLN A 9 9.32 6.45 3.59
N TYR A 10 8.99 7.63 3.05
CA TYR A 10 8.02 7.75 1.96
C TYR A 10 8.57 7.20 0.64
N ILE A 11 9.86 7.45 0.35
CA ILE A 11 10.53 6.86 -0.81
C ILE A 11 10.49 5.33 -0.72
N LEU A 12 10.81 4.77 0.45
CA LEU A 12 10.69 3.33 0.68
C LEU A 12 9.27 2.82 0.48
N ALA A 13 8.25 3.52 1.00
CA ALA A 13 6.85 3.12 0.82
C ALA A 13 6.45 3.11 -0.66
N VAL A 14 6.87 4.11 -1.42
CA VAL A 14 6.62 4.17 -2.87
C VAL A 14 7.29 3.02 -3.60
N LEU A 15 8.58 2.78 -3.36
CA LEU A 15 9.33 1.69 -3.99
C LEU A 15 8.74 0.32 -3.63
N TYR A 16 8.38 0.13 -2.37
CA TYR A 16 7.74 -1.10 -1.92
C TYR A 16 6.37 -1.29 -2.57
N GLY A 17 5.54 -0.24 -2.63
CA GLY A 17 4.24 -0.27 -3.30
C GLY A 17 4.34 -0.67 -4.77
N MET A 18 5.30 -0.09 -5.50
CA MET A 18 5.57 -0.44 -6.90
C MET A 18 6.03 -1.90 -7.05
N GLY A 19 6.98 -2.35 -6.21
CA GLY A 19 7.46 -3.74 -6.23
C GLY A 19 6.36 -4.74 -5.90
N THR A 20 5.53 -4.42 -4.90
CA THR A 20 4.39 -5.24 -4.47
C THR A 20 3.35 -5.36 -5.59
N PHE A 21 3.09 -4.27 -6.31
CA PHE A 21 2.18 -4.30 -7.44
C PHE A 21 2.71 -5.15 -8.59
N TYR A 22 4.00 -5.02 -8.94
CA TYR A 22 4.61 -5.84 -9.97
C TYR A 22 4.56 -7.33 -9.62
N LEU A 23 4.74 -7.67 -8.34
CA LEU A 23 4.55 -9.03 -7.86
C LEU A 23 3.09 -9.45 -8.02
N SER A 24 2.16 -8.59 -7.63
CA SER A 24 0.73 -8.88 -7.68
C SER A 24 0.17 -9.03 -9.09
N SER A 25 0.68 -8.31 -10.09
CA SER A 25 0.17 -8.39 -11.46
C SER A 25 0.47 -9.74 -12.12
N LYS A 26 1.47 -10.47 -11.61
CA LYS A 26 1.81 -11.83 -12.04
C LYS A 26 1.09 -12.93 -11.26
N HIS A 27 0.38 -12.57 -10.19
CA HIS A 27 -0.18 -13.53 -9.23
C HIS A 27 -1.67 -13.23 -8.98
N GLY A 28 -2.39 -14.17 -8.36
CA GLY A 28 -3.82 -14.01 -8.10
C GLY A 28 -4.16 -12.99 -6.99
N LEU A 29 -5.44 -12.65 -6.88
CA LEU A 29 -5.97 -11.66 -5.92
C LEU A 29 -5.59 -11.93 -4.45
N LEU A 30 -5.50 -13.20 -4.04
CA LEU A 30 -5.09 -13.60 -2.69
C LEU A 30 -3.65 -13.17 -2.37
N ILE A 31 -2.76 -13.29 -3.36
CA ILE A 31 -1.35 -12.90 -3.20
C ILE A 31 -1.24 -11.38 -3.17
N THR A 32 -2.02 -10.68 -3.99
CA THR A 32 -2.18 -9.21 -3.92
C THR A 32 -2.60 -8.78 -2.52
N PHE A 33 -3.65 -9.42 -1.97
CA PHE A 33 -4.15 -9.10 -0.65
C PHE A 33 -3.07 -9.30 0.43
N GLY A 34 -2.44 -10.47 0.46
CA GLY A 34 -1.40 -10.78 1.45
C GLY A 34 -0.19 -9.85 1.35
N ALA A 35 0.27 -9.56 0.13
CA ALA A 35 1.44 -8.73 -0.09
C ALA A 35 1.20 -7.27 0.37
N PHE A 36 0.06 -6.67 0.02
CA PHE A 36 -0.29 -5.33 0.48
C PHE A 36 -0.62 -5.27 1.97
N LEU A 37 -1.21 -6.33 2.54
CA LEU A 37 -1.47 -6.43 3.98
C LEU A 37 -0.16 -6.47 4.78
N VAL A 38 0.82 -7.27 4.35
CA VAL A 38 2.14 -7.34 4.98
C VAL A 38 2.91 -6.04 4.78
N ALA A 39 2.89 -5.46 3.57
CA ALA A 39 3.52 -4.17 3.29
C ALA A 39 2.96 -3.08 4.21
N GLY A 40 1.64 -2.87 4.17
CA GLY A 40 0.95 -1.91 5.03
C GLY A 40 1.24 -2.19 6.51
N GLY A 41 1.20 -3.46 6.90
CA GLY A 41 1.50 -3.92 8.25
C GLY A 41 2.89 -3.55 8.73
N LEU A 42 3.93 -3.80 7.94
CA LEU A 42 5.31 -3.45 8.28
C LEU A 42 5.48 -1.93 8.46
N PHE A 43 4.95 -1.12 7.54
CA PHE A 43 5.03 0.34 7.65
C PHE A 43 4.22 0.88 8.84
N GLY A 44 3.00 0.36 9.07
CA GLY A 44 2.18 0.70 10.23
C GLY A 44 2.79 0.26 11.56
N PHE A 45 3.50 -0.86 11.57
CA PHE A 45 4.27 -1.33 12.72
C PHE A 45 5.46 -0.43 12.98
N ILE A 46 6.30 -0.14 11.99
CA ILE A 46 7.52 0.64 12.24
C ILE A 46 7.15 2.08 12.62
N TRP A 47 6.18 2.70 11.93
CA TRP A 47 5.76 4.09 12.10
C TRP A 47 4.26 4.23 12.45
N PRO A 48 3.86 3.89 13.69
CA PRO A 48 2.45 3.79 14.09
C PRO A 48 1.74 5.14 14.28
N ARG A 49 2.45 6.28 14.27
CA ARG A 49 1.84 7.62 14.40
C ARG A 49 1.10 8.04 13.13
N GLU A 50 1.60 7.61 11.97
CA GLU A 50 1.10 8.02 10.66
C GLU A 50 0.53 6.83 9.86
N SER A 51 -0.01 5.83 10.58
CA SER A 51 -0.39 4.54 10.00
C SER A 51 -1.31 4.66 8.77
N TRP A 52 -2.33 5.51 8.83
CA TRP A 52 -3.25 5.71 7.71
C TRP A 52 -2.55 6.27 6.45
N ARG A 53 -1.47 7.06 6.60
CA ARG A 53 -0.76 7.66 5.46
C ARG A 53 0.03 6.61 4.67
N TRP A 54 0.48 5.53 5.30
CA TRP A 54 1.26 4.49 4.61
C TRP A 54 0.45 3.79 3.53
N GLY A 55 -0.86 3.60 3.73
CA GLY A 55 -1.75 3.09 2.68
C GLY A 55 -1.73 4.00 1.44
N LEU A 56 -1.83 5.31 1.64
CA LEU A 56 -1.76 6.29 0.53
C LEU A 56 -0.41 6.27 -0.18
N TRP A 57 0.71 6.16 0.55
CA TRP A 57 2.03 6.14 -0.09
C TRP A 57 2.33 4.83 -0.83
N LEU A 58 1.80 3.71 -0.34
CA LEU A 58 1.89 2.41 -1.02
C LEU A 58 1.02 2.37 -2.29
N LEU A 59 -0.15 3.02 -2.27
CA LEU A 59 -1.12 3.00 -3.38
C LEU A 59 -0.98 4.18 -4.34
N GLY A 60 -0.39 5.29 -3.92
CA GLY A 60 -0.27 6.52 -4.71
C GLY A 60 0.33 6.29 -6.11
N PRO A 61 1.48 5.60 -6.23
CA PRO A 61 2.06 5.27 -7.53
C PRO A 61 1.11 4.48 -8.43
N LEU A 62 0.25 3.64 -7.85
CA LEU A 62 -0.71 2.84 -8.60
C LEU A 62 -1.84 3.67 -9.16
N PHE A 63 -2.40 4.55 -8.34
CA PHE A 63 -3.41 5.49 -8.80
C PHE A 63 -2.88 6.37 -9.94
N VAL A 64 -1.64 6.83 -9.83
CA VAL A 64 -1.00 7.62 -10.88
C VAL A 64 -0.86 6.80 -12.16
N LEU A 65 -0.24 5.62 -12.10
CA LEU A 65 -0.06 4.75 -13.27
C LEU A 65 -1.39 4.37 -13.95
N MET A 66 -2.41 4.05 -13.16
CA MET A 66 -3.73 3.71 -13.70
C MET A 66 -4.43 4.91 -14.32
N SER A 67 -4.31 6.11 -13.71
CA SER A 67 -4.85 7.34 -14.31
C SER A 67 -4.21 7.63 -15.65
N PHE A 68 -2.88 7.46 -15.76
CA PHE A 68 -2.17 7.57 -17.03
C PHE A 68 -2.65 6.52 -18.05
N SER A 69 -2.84 5.26 -17.63
CA SER A 69 -3.35 4.21 -18.53
C SER A 69 -4.73 4.55 -19.09
N ILE A 70 -5.64 5.05 -18.25
CA ILE A 70 -6.99 5.45 -18.68
C ILE A 70 -6.94 6.64 -19.63
N LEU A 71 -6.18 7.69 -19.27
CA LEU A 71 -6.12 8.94 -20.03
C LEU A 71 -5.46 8.78 -21.40
N PHE A 72 -4.40 7.97 -21.51
CA PHE A 72 -3.59 7.88 -22.72
C PHE A 72 -3.86 6.63 -23.55
N ALA A 73 -4.20 5.50 -22.92
CA ALA A 73 -4.44 4.25 -23.65
C ALA A 73 -5.93 4.00 -23.94
N GLY A 74 -6.85 4.79 -23.37
CA GLY A 74 -8.29 4.62 -23.55
C GLY A 74 -8.82 3.28 -23.02
N GLN A 75 -8.06 2.59 -22.16
CA GLN A 75 -8.32 1.22 -21.70
C GLN A 75 -9.35 1.14 -20.57
N LEU A 76 -10.44 1.89 -20.66
CA LEU A 76 -11.44 2.00 -19.59
C LEU A 76 -12.11 0.65 -19.26
N ASP A 77 -12.46 -0.14 -20.28
CA ASP A 77 -13.08 -1.45 -20.09
C ASP A 77 -12.16 -2.47 -19.43
N VAL A 78 -10.87 -2.45 -19.80
CA VAL A 78 -9.85 -3.33 -19.20
C VAL A 78 -9.64 -2.97 -17.75
N PHE A 79 -9.57 -1.66 -17.46
CA PHE A 79 -9.43 -1.14 -16.12
C PHE A 79 -10.59 -1.59 -15.22
N ILE A 80 -11.83 -1.38 -15.65
CA ILE A 80 -13.02 -1.72 -14.84
C ILE A 80 -13.08 -3.23 -14.56
N LYS A 81 -12.79 -4.06 -15.57
CA LYS A 81 -12.96 -5.52 -15.46
C LYS A 81 -11.81 -6.22 -14.74
N LYS A 82 -10.57 -5.73 -14.86
CA LYS A 82 -9.37 -6.43 -14.35
C LYS A 82 -8.62 -5.68 -13.26
N ASP A 83 -8.40 -4.38 -13.45
CA ASP A 83 -7.50 -3.62 -12.59
C ASP A 83 -8.22 -3.05 -11.35
N LEU A 84 -9.48 -2.64 -11.50
CA LEU A 84 -10.28 -2.08 -10.44
C LEU A 84 -10.46 -3.04 -9.24
N PRO A 85 -10.82 -4.33 -9.42
CA PRO A 85 -10.90 -5.26 -8.29
C PRO A 85 -9.55 -5.43 -7.58
N SER A 86 -8.47 -5.54 -8.34
CA SER A 86 -7.11 -5.68 -7.81
C SER A 86 -6.69 -4.45 -7.00
N LEU A 87 -7.02 -3.26 -7.49
CA LEU A 87 -6.75 -2.00 -6.80
C LEU A 87 -7.60 -1.85 -5.54
N MET A 88 -8.89 -2.20 -5.57
CA MET A 88 -9.73 -2.16 -4.38
C MET A 88 -9.22 -3.11 -3.30
N ILE A 89 -8.83 -4.33 -3.67
CA ILE A 89 -8.24 -5.30 -2.76
C ILE A 89 -6.93 -4.75 -2.19
N ALA A 90 -5.99 -4.32 -3.04
CA ALA A 90 -4.74 -3.72 -2.60
C ALA A 90 -4.97 -2.54 -1.64
N ALA A 91 -5.96 -1.70 -1.93
CA ALA A 91 -6.30 -0.56 -1.09
C ALA A 91 -6.76 -1.00 0.29
N VAL A 92 -7.79 -1.85 0.34
CA VAL A 92 -8.32 -2.37 1.61
C VAL A 92 -7.21 -3.06 2.40
N SER A 93 -6.41 -3.92 1.76
CA SER A 93 -5.30 -4.64 2.39
C SER A 93 -4.26 -3.70 2.99
N ALA A 94 -3.80 -2.70 2.24
CA ALA A 94 -2.76 -1.77 2.68
C ALA A 94 -3.22 -0.94 3.89
N PHE A 95 -4.45 -0.42 3.85
CA PHE A 95 -5.02 0.32 4.98
C PHE A 95 -5.25 -0.57 6.19
N LEU A 96 -5.82 -1.76 5.98
CA LEU A 96 -6.13 -2.70 7.06
C LEU A 96 -4.84 -3.19 7.73
N GLY A 97 -3.85 -3.62 6.95
CA GLY A 97 -2.54 -4.05 7.44
C GLY A 97 -1.89 -2.95 8.28
N SER A 98 -1.81 -1.73 7.75
CA SER A 98 -1.21 -0.61 8.48
C SER A 98 -1.94 -0.29 9.78
N PHE A 99 -3.27 -0.35 9.79
CA PHE A 99 -4.06 -0.10 10.99
C PHE A 99 -3.89 -1.20 12.05
N ILE A 100 -4.00 -2.48 11.65
CA ILE A 100 -3.89 -3.64 12.56
C ILE A 100 -2.51 -3.64 13.22
N PHE A 101 -1.44 -3.54 12.44
CA PHE A 101 -0.09 -3.63 12.99
C PHE A 101 0.30 -2.40 13.83
N ALA A 102 -0.21 -1.21 13.48
CA ALA A 102 -0.05 -0.03 14.33
C ALA A 102 -0.76 -0.21 15.68
N ARG A 103 -1.96 -0.83 15.69
CA ARG A 103 -2.69 -1.17 16.93
C ARG A 103 -1.92 -2.19 17.77
N VAL A 104 -1.40 -3.25 17.14
CA VAL A 104 -0.59 -4.28 17.80
C VAL A 104 0.62 -3.66 18.50
N LYS A 105 1.40 -2.81 17.82
CA LYS A 105 2.54 -2.13 18.45
C LYS A 105 2.14 -1.24 19.62
N ARG A 106 1.03 -0.51 19.50
CA ARG A 106 0.52 0.34 20.59
C ARG A 106 0.10 -0.49 21.81
N HIS A 107 -0.43 -1.69 21.60
CA HIS A 107 -0.79 -2.61 22.67
C HIS A 107 0.44 -3.14 23.41
N PHE A 108 1.45 -3.61 22.68
CA PHE A 108 2.71 -4.07 23.27
C PHE A 108 3.45 -2.98 24.02
N ARG A 109 3.41 -1.73 23.53
CA ARG A 109 4.04 -0.59 24.23
C ARG A 109 3.35 -0.22 25.55
N LYS A 110 2.10 -0.63 25.77
CA LYS A 110 1.32 -0.33 26.99
C LYS A 110 1.45 -1.41 28.07
N ARG A 111 2.03 -2.57 27.76
CA ARG A 111 2.32 -3.59 28.77
C ARG A 111 3.73 -3.34 29.30
N PRO A 112 3.90 -3.05 30.60
CA PRO A 112 5.19 -2.79 31.22
C PRO A 112 6.09 -4.04 31.19
#